data_AF-A0A5N3USU5-F1
#
_entry.id   AF-A0A5N3USU5-F1
#
_cell.length_a   1.000
_cell.length_b   1.000
_cell.length_c   1.000
_cell.angle_alpha   90.00
_cell.angle_beta   90.00
_cell.angle_gamma   90.00
#
_symmetry.space_group_name_H-M   'P 1'
#
loop_
_entity.id
_entity.type
_entity.pdbx_description
1 polymer ?
#
loop_
_entity_poly.entity_id
_entity_poly.type
_entity_poly.pdbx_seq_one_letter_code
_entity_poly.pdbx_strand_id
1 'polypeptide(L)'
;MISVERGIEYIDLEKEAPWELAYRPPLSWPYNGVISFNNVGFRYSLDGPLVLKDLGAYIFSRKKEALLHLPLQPQVLTLTHPLHPGHV
;
A
#
# COMPACT_ATOMS: atom_id res chain seq x y z
N MET A 1 25.20 2.56 28.71
CA MET A 1 25.59 1.40 27.88
C MET A 1 24.48 1.18 26.87
N ILE A 2 24.72 1.30 25.56
CA ILE A 2 23.68 0.97 24.54
C ILE A 2 24.13 1.00 23.06
N SER A 3 25.27 1.62 22.69
CA SER A 3 25.59 1.83 21.26
C SER A 3 25.91 0.53 20.50
N VAL A 4 26.73 -0.35 21.09
CA VAL A 4 27.12 -1.63 20.46
C VAL A 4 25.94 -2.60 20.40
N GLU A 5 25.14 -2.67 21.46
CA GLU A 5 23.96 -3.55 21.53
C GLU A 5 22.90 -3.18 20.49
N ARG A 6 22.63 -1.87 20.28
CA ARG A 6 21.75 -1.40 19.19
C ARG A 6 22.30 -1.70 17.80
N GLY A 7 23.62 -1.70 17.64
CA GLY A 7 24.27 -2.09 16.39
C GLY A 7 24.01 -3.56 16.03
N ILE A 8 24.07 -4.44 17.03
CA ILE A 8 23.76 -5.87 16.88
C ILE A 8 22.27 -6.05 16.56
N GLU A 9 21.39 -5.36 17.27
CA GLU A 9 19.94 -5.41 17.06
C GLU A 9 19.55 -5.11 15.60
N TYR A 10 20.16 -4.10 14.96
CA TYR A 10 19.89 -3.78 13.56
C TYR A 10 20.45 -4.82 12.58
N ILE A 11 21.52 -5.53 12.94
CA ILE A 11 22.08 -6.62 12.13
C ILE A 11 21.12 -7.82 12.14
N ASP A 12 20.42 -8.08 13.23
CA ASP A 12 19.54 -9.24 13.37
C ASP A 12 18.09 -9.01 12.88
N LEU A 13 17.72 -7.77 12.49
CA LEU A 13 16.42 -7.49 11.85
C LEU A 13 16.23 -8.30 10.55
N GLU A 14 14.96 -8.61 10.26
CA GLU A 14 14.56 -9.19 8.97
C GLU A 14 15.10 -8.33 7.81
N LYS A 15 15.78 -8.98 6.87
CA LYS A 15 16.41 -8.32 5.73
C LYS A 15 15.45 -8.29 4.55
N GLU A 16 15.49 -7.20 3.81
CA GLU A 16 14.87 -7.14 2.49
C GLU A 16 15.51 -8.16 1.54
N ALA A 17 14.85 -8.39 0.40
CA ALA A 17 15.40 -9.24 -0.64
C ALA A 17 16.80 -8.74 -1.06
N PRO A 18 17.72 -9.66 -1.44
CA PRO A 18 19.05 -9.27 -1.90
C PRO A 18 19.00 -8.29 -3.07
N TRP A 19 19.97 -7.38 -3.13
CA TRP A 19 20.12 -6.43 -4.24
C TRP A 19 20.26 -7.12 -5.61
N GLU A 20 20.88 -8.30 -5.61
CA GLU A 20 21.11 -9.10 -6.81
C GLU A 20 20.46 -10.47 -6.68
N LEU A 21 19.65 -10.82 -7.68
CA LEU A 21 19.09 -12.15 -7.82
C LEU A 21 19.96 -12.96 -8.79
N ALA A 22 20.10 -14.27 -8.53
CA ALA A 22 20.80 -15.19 -9.42
C ALA A 22 20.19 -15.20 -10.83
N TYR A 23 18.87 -15.00 -10.93
CA TYR A 23 18.17 -14.81 -12.19
C TYR A 23 18.07 -13.33 -12.53
N ARG A 24 18.63 -12.93 -13.67
CA ARG A 24 18.48 -11.59 -14.23
C ARG A 24 17.55 -11.64 -15.45
N PRO A 25 16.71 -10.63 -15.66
CA PRO A 25 15.97 -10.53 -16.90
C PRO A 25 16.94 -10.37 -18.08
N PRO A 26 16.58 -10.82 -19.29
CA PRO A 26 17.42 -10.70 -20.48
C PRO A 26 17.68 -9.22 -20.82
N LEU A 27 18.74 -8.94 -21.59
CA LEU A 27 19.10 -7.57 -22.03
C LEU A 27 17.98 -6.82 -22.76
N SER A 28 17.05 -7.56 -23.37
CA SER A 28 15.89 -7.03 -24.09
C SER A 28 14.69 -6.72 -23.18
N TRP A 29 14.79 -7.02 -21.88
CA TRP A 29 13.76 -6.65 -20.91
C TRP A 29 13.90 -5.18 -20.49
N PRO A 30 12.77 -4.45 -20.33
CA PRO A 30 11.41 -4.88 -20.65
C PRO A 30 11.14 -4.81 -22.15
N TYR A 31 10.59 -5.88 -22.73
CA TYR A 31 10.33 -5.96 -24.19
C TYR A 31 9.36 -4.89 -24.67
N ASN A 32 8.21 -4.78 -24.00
CA ASN A 32 7.11 -3.93 -24.43
C ASN A 32 6.76 -2.83 -23.39
N GLY A 33 7.41 -2.78 -22.23
CA GLY A 33 7.13 -1.76 -21.19
C GLY A 33 5.66 -1.72 -20.72
N VAL A 34 4.96 -2.86 -20.80
CA VAL A 34 3.58 -3.03 -20.31
C VAL A 34 3.62 -3.37 -18.82
N ILE A 35 2.68 -2.81 -18.05
CA ILE A 35 2.53 -3.10 -16.63
C ILE A 35 1.13 -3.70 -16.39
N SER A 36 1.08 -4.84 -15.72
CA SER A 36 -0.18 -5.51 -15.37
C SER A 36 -0.24 -5.79 -13.87
N PHE A 37 -1.28 -5.30 -13.22
CA PHE A 37 -1.66 -5.66 -11.86
C PHE A 37 -2.79 -6.69 -11.94
N ASN A 38 -2.59 -7.84 -11.31
CA ASN A 38 -3.62 -8.89 -11.23
C ASN A 38 -3.87 -9.22 -9.76
N ASN A 39 -5.04 -8.82 -9.27
CA ASN A 39 -5.49 -9.06 -7.89
C ASN A 39 -4.45 -8.65 -6.82
N VAL A 40 -3.83 -7.49 -7.00
CA VAL A 40 -2.76 -7.02 -6.10
C VAL A 40 -3.36 -6.47 -4.80
N GLY A 41 -2.77 -6.87 -3.67
CA GLY A 41 -3.10 -6.35 -2.35
C GLY A 41 -1.87 -5.79 -1.64
N PHE A 42 -2.06 -4.75 -0.83
CA PHE A 42 -0.98 -4.13 -0.04
C PHE A 42 -1.42 -3.86 1.40
N ARG A 43 -0.53 -4.10 2.36
CA ARG A 43 -0.69 -3.81 3.79
C ARG A 43 0.62 -3.26 4.36
N TYR A 44 0.53 -2.39 5.36
CA TYR A 44 1.70 -1.78 6.01
C TYR A 44 2.37 -2.67 7.05
N SER A 45 1.64 -3.62 7.63
CA SER A 45 2.14 -4.59 8.62
C SER A 45 1.56 -5.97 8.32
N LEU A 46 2.25 -7.02 8.74
CA LEU A 46 1.82 -8.41 8.50
C LEU A 46 0.43 -8.69 9.08
N ASP A 47 0.15 -8.17 10.26
CA ASP A 47 -1.14 -8.33 10.97
C ASP A 47 -2.17 -7.23 10.64
N GLY A 48 -1.79 -6.23 9.84
CA GLY A 48 -2.64 -5.11 9.48
C GLY A 48 -3.67 -5.44 8.39
N PRO A 49 -4.75 -4.65 8.28
CA PRO A 49 -5.70 -4.80 7.19
C PRO A 49 -5.06 -4.43 5.85
N LEU A 50 -5.56 -5.03 4.76
CA LEU A 50 -5.24 -4.58 3.40
C LEU A 50 -5.78 -3.15 3.19
N VAL A 51 -4.91 -2.25 2.74
CA VAL A 51 -5.26 -0.87 2.38
C VAL A 51 -5.50 -0.71 0.88
N LEU A 52 -4.81 -1.51 0.06
CA LEU A 52 -5.18 -1.76 -1.34
C LEU A 52 -5.70 -3.18 -1.44
N LYS A 53 -6.86 -3.35 -2.06
CA LYS A 53 -7.56 -4.63 -2.21
C LYS A 53 -7.92 -4.81 -3.68
N ASP A 54 -7.73 -6.03 -4.17
CA ASP A 54 -8.16 -6.48 -5.50
C ASP A 54 -7.77 -5.52 -6.63
N LEU A 55 -6.56 -4.93 -6.56
CA LEU A 55 -6.09 -3.99 -7.56
C LEU A 55 -5.80 -4.73 -8.87
N GLY A 56 -6.66 -4.49 -9.86
CA GLY A 56 -6.52 -4.93 -11.24
C GLY A 56 -6.35 -3.73 -12.17
N ALA A 57 -5.26 -3.69 -12.93
CA ALA A 57 -5.01 -2.63 -13.90
C ALA A 57 -4.06 -3.10 -15.00
N TYR A 58 -4.20 -2.54 -16.19
CA TYR A 58 -3.34 -2.82 -17.33
C TYR A 58 -2.91 -1.52 -17.99
N ILE A 59 -1.62 -1.23 -17.94
CA ILE A 59 -1.02 -0.01 -18.46
C ILE A 59 -0.21 -0.37 -19.70
N PHE A 60 -0.62 0.20 -20.83
CA PHE A 60 0.03 -0.04 -22.11
C PHE A 60 1.38 0.69 -22.23
N SER A 61 2.25 0.14 -23.07
CA SER A 61 3.52 0.77 -23.44
C SER A 61 3.34 2.21 -23.88
N ARG A 62 4.27 3.09 -23.49
CA ARG A 62 4.31 4.50 -23.89
C ARG A 62 3.05 5.29 -23.55
N LYS A 63 2.24 4.81 -22.60
CA LYS A 63 1.07 5.53 -22.09
C LYS A 63 1.40 6.21 -20.76
N LYS A 64 1.07 7.50 -20.67
CA LYS A 64 1.11 8.25 -19.41
C LYS A 64 -0.26 8.18 -18.76
N GLU A 65 -0.32 7.60 -17.58
CA GLU A 65 -1.53 7.54 -16.75
C GLU A 65 -1.36 8.46 -15.53
N ALA A 66 -2.47 9.01 -15.04
CA ALA A 66 -2.49 9.81 -13.82
C ALA A 66 -3.15 9.00 -12.70
N LEU A 67 -2.58 9.06 -11.50
CA LEU A 67 -3.24 8.57 -10.29
C LEU A 67 -3.95 9.74 -9.63
N LEU A 68 -5.27 9.63 -9.49
CA LEU A 68 -6.11 10.62 -8.83
C LEU A 68 -6.70 10.00 -7.57
N HIS A 69 -6.61 10.72 -6.45
CA HIS A 69 -7.37 10.37 -5.26
C HIS A 69 -8.71 11.10 -5.30
N LEU A 70 -9.80 10.41 -4.95
CA LEU A 70 -11.04 11.10 -4.64
C LEU A 70 -10.88 11.74 -3.25
N PRO A 71 -11.32 12.99 -3.05
CA PRO A 71 -11.38 13.56 -1.72
C PRO A 71 -12.31 12.70 -0.87
N LEU A 72 -11.92 12.46 0.39
CA LEU A 72 -12.80 11.82 1.36
C LEU A 72 -14.10 12.64 1.45
N GLN A 73 -15.24 12.00 1.22
CA GLN A 73 -16.53 12.65 1.42
C GLN A 73 -16.62 13.06 2.90
N PRO A 74 -16.94 14.32 3.23
CA PRO A 74 -17.18 14.69 4.62
C PRO A 74 -18.35 13.85 5.13
N GLN A 75 -18.10 13.10 6.20
CA GLN A 75 -19.17 12.40 6.91
C GLN A 75 -20.10 13.47 7.47
N VAL A 76 -21.28 13.63 6.86
CA VAL A 76 -22.31 14.51 7.40
C VAL A 76 -22.82 13.84 8.67
N LEU A 77 -22.28 14.26 9.82
CA LEU A 77 -22.86 13.94 11.11
C LEU A 77 -24.21 14.66 11.18
N THR A 78 -25.27 13.99 10.75
CA THR A 78 -26.64 14.40 11.06
C THR A 78 -26.84 14.21 12.56
N LEU A 79 -26.64 15.28 13.33
CA LEU A 79 -26.92 15.31 14.75
C LEU A 79 -28.44 15.41 14.93
N THR A 80 -29.16 14.31 14.72
CA THR A 80 -30.54 14.18 15.18
C THR A 80 -30.51 13.86 16.66
N HIS A 81 -30.46 14.89 17.51
CA HIS A 81 -30.86 14.77 18.91
C HIS A 81 -32.40 14.87 18.94
N PRO A 82 -33.14 13.84 19.38
CA PRO A 82 -34.55 14.01 19.63
C PRO A 82 -34.74 14.81 20.93
N LEU A 83 -35.31 16.01 20.82
CA LEU A 83 -35.91 16.71 21.94
C LEU A 83 -37.03 15.82 22.50
N HIS A 84 -36.84 15.33 23.72
CA HIS A 84 -37.89 14.65 24.48
C HIS A 84 -38.58 15.71 25.36
N PRO A 85 -39.87 16.03 25.17
CA PRO A 85 -40.61 16.81 26.15
C PRO A 85 -41.54 15.90 26.97
N GLY A 86 -41.59 16.15 28.28
CA GLY A 86 -42.78 15.94 29.09
C GLY A 86 -42.78 14.74 30.04
N HIS A 87 -42.34 14.97 31.28
CA HIS A 87 -42.98 14.42 32.47
C HIS A 87 -44.25 15.24 32.74
N VAL A 88 -45.42 14.59 32.71
CA VAL A 88 -46.57 14.82 33.62
C VAL A 88 -47.27 13.48 33.78
#